data_AF-A0A537XQC4-F1
#
_entry.id   AF-A0A537XQC4-F1
#
_cell.length_a   1.000
_cell.length_b   1.000
_cell.length_c   1.000
_cell.angle_alpha   90.00
_cell.angle_beta   90.00
_cell.angle_gamma   90.00
#
_symmetry.space_group_name_H-M   'P 1'
#
loop_
_entity.id
_entity.type
_entity.pdbx_description
1 polymer ?
#
loop_
_entity_poly.entity_id
_entity_poly.type
_entity_poly.pdbx_seq_one_letter_code
_entity_poly.pdbx_strand_id
1 'polypeptide(L)'
;DAIVVGATGPDDKVTSYSSPIGSAKWGILAPGGAGDGNKDHDIYSTFWEKGKANSYTALAGTSMATPHVVGAVALLLAEGLSPQQAIDRLIGTADAKVACDNCKGRLDLAKATQ
;
A
#
# COMPACT_ATOMS: atom_id res chain seq x y z
N ASP A 1 8.04 8.95 -14.42
CA ASP A 1 6.82 8.32 -13.88
C ASP A 1 7.07 7.73 -12.50
N ALA A 2 6.02 7.56 -11.71
CA ALA A 2 6.08 6.98 -10.37
C ALA A 2 4.82 6.15 -10.11
N ILE A 3 4.93 5.16 -9.22
CA ILE A 3 3.76 4.49 -8.62
C ILE A 3 3.26 5.39 -7.49
N VAL A 4 2.01 5.84 -7.57
CA VAL A 4 1.37 6.68 -6.56
C VAL A 4 0.48 5.79 -5.71
N VAL A 5 0.72 5.79 -4.40
CA VAL A 5 0.07 4.86 -3.45
C VAL A 5 -0.85 5.62 -2.51
N GLY A 6 -2.14 5.29 -2.56
CA GLY A 6 -3.13 5.71 -1.58
C GLY A 6 -3.33 4.69 -0.47
N ALA A 7 -4.05 5.09 0.59
CA ALA A 7 -4.25 4.26 1.77
C ALA A 7 -5.68 3.71 1.87
N THR A 8 -5.79 2.48 2.33
CA THR A 8 -7.05 1.83 2.73
C THR A 8 -7.03 1.46 4.21
N GLY A 9 -8.21 1.49 4.84
CA GLY A 9 -8.44 0.94 6.17
C GLY A 9 -8.64 -0.58 6.14
N PRO A 10 -8.89 -1.20 7.31
CA PRO A 10 -9.18 -2.64 7.41
C PRO A 10 -10.55 -3.03 6.82
N ASP A 11 -11.41 -2.06 6.53
CA ASP A 11 -12.70 -2.26 5.85
C ASP A 11 -12.60 -2.14 4.32
N ASP A 12 -11.37 -2.14 3.79
CA ASP A 12 -11.05 -2.00 2.36
C ASP A 12 -11.62 -0.71 1.73
N LYS A 13 -11.79 0.37 2.50
CA LYS A 13 -12.15 1.68 1.98
C LYS A 13 -10.99 2.64 1.99
N VAL A 14 -10.98 3.55 1.01
CA VAL A 14 -10.03 4.67 0.98
C VAL A 14 -10.18 5.49 2.25
N THR A 15 -9.06 5.78 2.92
CA THR A 15 -9.06 6.51 4.18
C THR A 15 -9.28 7.99 3.95
N SER A 16 -9.92 8.67 4.91
CA SER A 16 -10.25 10.11 4.81
C SER A 16 -9.01 11.01 4.67
N TYR A 17 -7.87 10.57 5.20
CA TYR A 17 -6.59 11.29 5.09
C TYR A 17 -5.83 11.01 3.79
N SER A 18 -6.24 10.01 3.01
CA SER A 18 -5.57 9.68 1.75
C SER A 18 -5.89 10.74 0.70
N SER A 19 -4.88 11.49 0.27
CA SER A 19 -5.04 12.44 -0.83
C SER A 19 -5.46 11.71 -2.13
N PRO A 20 -6.19 12.40 -3.03
CA PRO A 20 -6.53 11.85 -4.34
C PRO A 20 -5.28 11.45 -5.13
N ILE A 21 -5.38 10.35 -5.88
CA ILE A 21 -4.31 9.84 -6.76
C ILE A 21 -4.04 10.81 -7.94
N GLY A 22 -5.04 11.61 -8.33
CA GLY A 22 -4.91 12.61 -9.39
C GLY A 22 -4.81 11.98 -10.78
N SER A 23 -3.84 12.43 -11.58
CA SER A 23 -3.59 11.97 -12.96
C SER A 23 -2.42 10.97 -13.04
N ALA A 24 -2.06 10.34 -11.93
CA ALA A 24 -0.94 9.41 -11.88
C ALA A 24 -1.13 8.25 -12.87
N LYS A 25 -0.10 7.98 -13.68
CA LYS A 25 -0.10 6.87 -14.64
C LYS A 25 -0.30 5.51 -13.96
N TRP A 26 0.30 5.33 -12.79
CA TRP A 26 0.22 4.11 -12.00
C TRP A 26 -0.25 4.42 -10.59
N GLY A 27 -1.57 4.53 -10.42
CA GLY A 27 -2.21 4.70 -9.12
C GLY A 27 -2.70 3.37 -8.54
N ILE A 28 -2.39 3.09 -7.27
CA ILE A 28 -2.84 1.89 -6.56
C ILE A 28 -3.10 2.21 -5.08
N LEU A 29 -3.93 1.42 -4.42
CA LEU A 29 -4.14 1.48 -2.97
C LEU A 29 -3.43 0.35 -2.25
N ALA A 30 -3.09 0.56 -0.99
CA ALA A 30 -2.58 -0.50 -0.11
C ALA A 30 -3.05 -0.26 1.34
N PRO A 31 -2.95 -1.25 2.24
CA PRO A 31 -3.33 -1.06 3.63
C PRO A 31 -2.45 0.03 4.29
N GLY A 32 -3.09 1.11 4.72
CA GLY A 32 -2.42 2.25 5.37
C GLY A 32 -2.89 2.50 6.79
N GLY A 33 -3.94 1.81 7.26
CA GLY A 33 -4.54 1.99 8.58
C GLY A 33 -5.73 2.94 8.57
N ALA A 34 -6.67 2.81 9.51
CA ALA A 34 -7.87 3.64 9.53
C ALA A 34 -7.62 5.08 10.01
N GLY A 35 -6.67 5.29 10.93
CA GLY A 35 -6.43 6.59 11.56
C GLY A 35 -7.63 7.12 12.36
N ASP A 36 -8.47 6.22 12.86
CA ASP A 36 -9.71 6.51 13.60
C ASP A 36 -9.51 6.57 15.13
N GLY A 37 -8.26 6.47 15.59
CA GLY A 37 -7.89 6.41 17.00
C GLY A 37 -7.91 4.99 17.59
N ASN A 38 -8.42 3.99 16.86
CA ASN A 38 -8.27 2.59 17.23
C ASN A 38 -6.99 2.01 16.62
N LYS A 39 -5.96 1.83 17.46
CA LYS A 39 -4.67 1.26 17.06
C LYS A 39 -4.76 -0.13 16.39
N ASP A 40 -5.82 -0.89 16.66
CA ASP A 40 -5.99 -2.23 16.09
C ASP A 40 -6.43 -2.17 14.61
N HIS A 41 -6.82 -0.99 14.13
CA HIS A 41 -7.17 -0.72 12.74
C HIS A 41 -6.00 -0.12 11.94
N ASP A 42 -4.84 0.10 12.56
CA ASP A 42 -3.67 0.76 11.99
C ASP A 42 -2.53 -0.24 11.68
N ILE A 43 -1.50 0.23 10.96
CA ILE A 43 -0.39 -0.62 10.56
C ILE A 43 0.62 -0.72 11.70
N TYR A 44 0.72 -1.91 12.29
CA TYR A 44 1.68 -2.21 13.35
C TYR A 44 3.05 -2.56 12.76
N SER A 45 4.09 -1.83 13.17
CA SER A 45 5.46 -2.06 12.71
C SER A 45 6.49 -1.63 13.74
N THR A 46 7.76 -1.94 13.48
CA THR A 46 8.89 -1.49 14.28
C THR A 46 8.93 0.04 14.34
N PHE A 47 9.24 0.58 15.51
CA PHE A 47 9.30 2.01 15.73
C PHE A 47 10.51 2.38 16.59
N TRP A 48 11.14 3.50 16.27
CA TRP A 48 12.24 4.00 17.08
C TRP A 48 11.70 4.77 18.28
N GLU A 49 12.12 4.37 19.48
CA GLU A 49 11.75 5.03 20.71
C GLU A 49 12.97 5.23 21.60
N LYS A 50 13.20 6.47 22.03
CA LYS A 50 14.37 6.82 22.85
C LYS A 50 14.41 5.95 24.11
N GLY A 51 15.53 5.25 24.31
CA GLY A 51 15.75 4.41 25.50
C GLY A 51 15.19 2.99 25.38
N LYS A 52 14.64 2.58 24.24
CA LYS A 52 14.22 1.20 23.98
C LYS A 52 15.09 0.56 22.89
N ALA A 53 15.52 -0.68 23.13
CA ALA A 53 16.29 -1.45 22.16
C ALA A 53 15.42 -1.93 20.98
N ASN A 54 14.22 -2.42 21.28
CA ASN A 54 13.19 -2.79 20.30
C ASN A 54 11.87 -2.15 20.74
N SER A 55 11.21 -1.45 19.83
CA SER A 55 9.85 -0.93 20.05
C SER A 55 9.02 -1.09 18.79
N TYR A 56 7.71 -1.06 18.97
CA TYR A 56 6.71 -1.24 17.93
C TYR A 56 5.55 -0.31 18.22
N THR A 57 4.92 0.19 17.17
CA THR A 57 3.73 1.01 17.29
C THR A 57 2.81 0.81 16.10
N ALA A 58 1.54 1.16 16.27
CA ALA A 58 0.58 1.22 15.18
C ALA A 58 0.48 2.67 14.68
N LEU A 59 0.63 2.86 13.37
CA LEU A 59 0.45 4.17 12.72
C LEU A 59 -0.47 4.03 11.51
N ALA A 60 -1.17 5.12 11.22
CA ALA A 60 -1.94 5.29 9.99
C ALA A 60 -1.25 6.29 9.05
N GLY A 61 -1.29 6.00 7.75
CA GLY A 61 -0.81 6.91 6.72
C GLY A 61 -0.57 6.24 5.38
N THR A 62 -0.52 7.06 4.32
CA THR A 62 0.00 6.62 3.02
C THR A 62 1.48 6.23 3.10
N SER A 63 2.22 6.78 4.08
CA SER A 63 3.57 6.34 4.46
C SER A 63 3.62 4.87 4.90
N MET A 64 2.53 4.32 5.43
CA MET A 64 2.41 2.91 5.83
C MET A 64 1.85 2.05 4.69
N ALA A 65 1.03 2.62 3.80
CA ALA A 65 0.58 1.95 2.59
C ALA A 65 1.73 1.72 1.58
N THR A 66 2.58 2.73 1.37
CA THR A 66 3.68 2.70 0.41
C THR A 66 4.64 1.50 0.56
N PRO A 67 5.15 1.14 1.76
CA PRO A 67 6.07 0.01 1.92
C PRO A 67 5.44 -1.35 1.56
N HIS A 68 4.12 -1.52 1.66
CA HIS A 68 3.45 -2.74 1.16
C HIS A 68 3.61 -2.87 -0.36
N VAL A 69 3.42 -1.78 -1.10
CA VAL A 69 3.59 -1.76 -2.56
C VAL A 69 5.06 -1.93 -2.94
N VAL A 70 5.99 -1.29 -2.23
CA VAL A 70 7.44 -1.46 -2.46
C VAL A 70 7.86 -2.91 -2.25
N GLY A 71 7.39 -3.56 -1.19
CA GLY A 71 7.64 -4.98 -0.94
C GLY A 71 7.10 -5.88 -2.06
N ALA A 72 5.89 -5.61 -2.54
CA ALA A 72 5.30 -6.35 -3.66
C ALA A 72 6.13 -6.19 -4.95
N VAL A 73 6.55 -4.97 -5.29
CA VAL A 73 7.44 -4.73 -6.45
C VAL A 73 8.76 -5.47 -6.28
N ALA A 74 9.36 -5.44 -5.08
CA ALA A 74 10.62 -6.14 -4.81
C ALA A 74 10.49 -7.67 -5.02
N LEU A 75 9.37 -8.27 -4.60
CA LEU A 75 9.10 -9.70 -4.84
C LEU A 75 9.00 -10.02 -6.33
N LEU A 76 8.25 -9.22 -7.09
CA LEU A 76 8.11 -9.41 -8.55
C LEU A 76 9.45 -9.27 -9.27
N LEU A 77 10.29 -8.32 -8.86
CA LEU A 77 11.65 -8.19 -9.37
C LEU A 77 12.50 -9.43 -9.03
N ALA A 78 12.36 -9.98 -7.82
CA ALA A 78 13.05 -11.19 -7.40
C ALA A 78 12.61 -12.45 -8.19
N GLU A 79 11.38 -12.47 -8.71
CA GLU A 79 10.88 -13.49 -9.65
C GLU A 79 11.46 -13.34 -11.07
N GLY A 80 12.29 -12.31 -11.32
CA GLY A 80 12.97 -12.09 -12.59
C GLY A 80 12.20 -11.20 -13.57
N LEU A 81 11.12 -10.55 -13.13
CA LEU A 81 10.45 -9.55 -13.96
C LEU A 81 11.34 -8.30 -14.07
N SER A 82 11.33 -7.69 -15.26
CA SER A 82 11.88 -6.34 -15.43
C SER A 82 11.06 -5.31 -14.65
N PRO A 83 11.61 -4.12 -14.35
CA PRO A 83 10.87 -3.07 -13.64
C PRO A 83 9.51 -2.73 -14.27
N GLN A 84 9.43 -2.65 -15.60
CA GLN A 84 8.16 -2.36 -16.27
C GLN A 84 7.18 -3.54 -16.16
N GLN A 85 7.65 -4.78 -16.31
CA GLN A 85 6.80 -5.97 -16.13
C GLN A 85 6.27 -6.06 -14.69
N ALA A 86 7.09 -5.72 -13.68
CA ALA A 86 6.66 -5.69 -12.29
C ALA A 86 5.55 -4.65 -12.06
N ILE A 87 5.70 -3.45 -12.63
CA ILE A 87 4.65 -2.40 -12.57
C ILE A 87 3.37 -2.87 -13.27
N ASP A 88 3.48 -3.38 -14.50
CA ASP A 88 2.33 -3.81 -15.29
C ASP A 88 1.59 -4.97 -14.60
N ARG A 89 2.33 -5.92 -14.01
CA ARG A 89 1.78 -7.01 -13.21
C ARG A 89 1.05 -6.47 -11.99
N LEU A 90 1.72 -5.66 -11.16
CA LEU A 90 1.18 -5.08 -9.94
C LEU A 90 -0.14 -4.34 -10.19
N ILE A 91 -0.16 -3.49 -11.22
CA ILE A 91 -1.31 -2.69 -11.61
C ILE A 91 -2.41 -3.56 -12.25
N GLY A 92 -2.04 -4.55 -13.06
CA GLY A 92 -2.97 -5.43 -13.75
C GLY A 92 -3.66 -6.45 -12.84
N THR A 93 -3.09 -6.75 -11.67
CA THR A 93 -3.64 -7.73 -10.72
C THR A 93 -4.27 -7.11 -9.47
N ALA A 94 -4.29 -5.78 -9.35
CA ALA A 94 -4.92 -5.09 -8.24
C ALA A 94 -6.41 -5.47 -8.11
N ASP A 95 -6.91 -5.53 -6.87
CA ASP A 95 -8.31 -5.78 -6.59
C ASP A 95 -9.16 -4.55 -6.89
N ALA A 96 -9.73 -4.55 -8.10
CA ALA A 96 -10.62 -3.50 -8.59
C ALA A 96 -11.99 -3.45 -7.89
N LYS A 97 -12.32 -4.41 -7.00
CA LYS A 97 -13.53 -4.32 -6.17
C LYS A 97 -13.42 -3.22 -5.12
N VAL A 98 -12.20 -2.84 -4.75
CA VAL A 98 -11.92 -1.69 -3.90
C VAL A 98 -11.99 -0.42 -4.74
N ALA A 99 -13.09 0.31 -4.60
CA ALA A 99 -13.35 1.52 -5.36
C ALA A 99 -12.38 2.65 -5.00
N CYS A 100 -11.90 3.37 -6.02
CA CYS A 100 -11.00 4.50 -5.88
C CYS A 100 -11.04 5.40 -7.11
N ASP A 101 -10.78 6.69 -6.92
CA ASP A 101 -10.73 7.64 -8.02
C ASP A 101 -9.36 7.57 -8.73
N ASN A 102 -9.40 7.31 -10.04
CA ASN A 102 -8.22 7.26 -10.93
C ASN A 102 -7.11 6.30 -10.49
N CYS A 103 -7.46 5.23 -9.77
CA CYS A 103 -6.54 4.18 -9.37
C CYS A 103 -6.98 2.81 -9.89
N LYS A 104 -6.15 1.79 -9.69
CA LYS A 104 -6.34 0.45 -10.26
C LYS A 104 -6.97 -0.55 -9.28
N GLY A 105 -7.31 -0.08 -8.09
CA GLY A 105 -7.80 -0.88 -6.98
C GLY A 105 -6.74 -1.04 -5.88
N ARG A 106 -6.96 -2.00 -5.00
CA ARG A 106 -6.07 -2.30 -3.87
C ARG A 106 -5.06 -3.38 -4.24
N LEU A 107 -3.83 -3.29 -3.72
CA LEU A 107 -2.80 -4.30 -3.87
C LEU A 107 -3.34 -5.69 -3.52
N ASP A 108 -3.18 -6.63 -4.46
CA ASP A 108 -3.43 -8.05 -4.28
C ASP A 108 -2.15 -8.81 -4.65
N LEU A 109 -1.30 -9.05 -3.64
CA LEU A 109 -0.01 -9.69 -3.83
C LEU A 109 -0.17 -11.15 -4.29
N ALA A 110 -1.19 -11.85 -3.77
CA ALA A 110 -1.43 -13.24 -4.11
C ALA A 110 -1.73 -13.41 -5.61
N LYS A 111 -2.50 -12.50 -6.21
CA LYS A 111 -2.69 -12.49 -7.67
C LYS A 111 -1.45 -12.04 -8.44
N ALA A 112 -0.63 -11.16 -7.87
CA ALA A 112 0.54 -10.61 -8.54
C ALA A 112 1.65 -11.67 -8.74
N THR A 113 1.84 -12.57 -7.76
CA THR A 113 2.91 -13.59 -7.74
C THR A 113 2.48 -14.96 -8.28
N GLN A 114 1.32 -15.04 -8.96
CA GLN A 114 0.83 -16.25 -9.63
C GLN A 114 1.20 -16.26 -11.11
#